data_AF-M3E705-F1
#
_entry.id   AF-M3E705-F1
#
_cell.length_a   1.000
_cell.length_b   1.000
_cell.length_c   1.000
_cell.angle_alpha   90.00
_cell.angle_beta   90.00
_cell.angle_gamma   90.00
#
_symmetry.space_group_name_H-M   'P 1'
#
loop_
_entity.id
_entity.type
_entity.pdbx_description
1 polymer ?
#
loop_
_entity_poly.entity_id
_entity_poly.type
_entity_poly.pdbx_seq_one_letter_code
_entity_poly.pdbx_strand_id
1 'polypeptide(L)'
;MATPDGGQGGFRGSDGVLYKTTPEDLKAKALDIRTTEQIVQVELDALKSYVVAMEANWQGVASNTFQELMREWDVYAAQLQNALLAIAGGLDSSADNYLGSEHSNLANLNNVSLPKANLS
;
A
#
# COMPACT_ATOMS: atom_id res chain seq x y z
N MET A 1 7.51 15.38 23.89
CA MET A 1 7.84 14.05 24.42
C MET A 1 6.52 13.29 24.53
N ALA A 2 6.19 12.47 23.55
CA ALA A 2 4.93 11.73 23.50
C ALA A 2 5.07 10.41 24.28
N THR A 3 4.20 10.19 25.26
CA THR A 3 4.16 8.95 26.04
C THR A 3 3.29 7.92 25.34
N PRO A 4 3.77 6.68 25.12
CA PRO A 4 2.93 5.60 24.59
C PRO A 4 2.14 4.98 25.76
N ASP A 5 0.82 5.09 25.74
CA ASP A 5 -0.03 4.33 26.67
C ASP A 5 -0.51 3.03 26.01
N GLY A 6 -0.24 1.93 26.70
CA GLY A 6 -0.46 0.57 26.24
C GLY A 6 -1.87 0.10 26.58
N GLY A 7 -2.73 0.03 25.56
CA GLY A 7 -4.04 -0.62 25.67
C GLY A 7 -4.97 -0.29 24.51
N GLN A 8 -4.72 -0.91 23.34
CA GLN A 8 -5.47 -0.73 22.08
C GLN A 8 -5.37 0.68 21.45
N GLY A 9 -4.14 1.17 21.30
CA GLY A 9 -3.51 1.43 19.99
C GLY A 9 -4.11 2.50 19.09
N GLY A 10 -4.74 3.54 19.65
CA GLY A 10 -5.11 4.73 18.88
C GLY A 10 -4.10 5.85 19.03
N PHE A 11 -3.67 6.44 17.92
CA PHE A 11 -2.94 7.71 17.90
C PHE A 11 -3.92 8.85 18.01
N ARG A 12 -3.70 9.76 18.97
CA ARG A 12 -4.52 10.97 19.08
C ARG A 12 -3.89 12.06 18.21
N GLY A 13 -4.61 12.51 17.18
CA GLY A 13 -4.18 13.61 16.33
C GLY A 13 -4.09 14.94 17.10
N SER A 14 -3.51 15.97 16.47
CA SER A 14 -3.44 17.33 17.01
C SER A 14 -4.82 17.94 17.26
N ASP A 15 -5.83 17.47 16.53
CA ASP A 15 -7.26 17.75 16.65
C ASP A 15 -7.95 17.05 17.84
N GLY A 16 -7.27 16.10 18.50
CA GLY A 16 -7.83 15.30 19.58
C GLY A 16 -8.63 14.08 19.13
N VAL A 17 -8.73 13.81 17.82
CA VAL A 17 -9.40 12.63 17.23
C VAL A 17 -8.51 11.39 17.37
N LEU A 18 -9.13 10.25 17.67
CA LEU A 18 -8.42 8.97 17.83
C LEU A 18 -8.35 8.23 16.49
N TYR A 19 -7.15 8.12 15.94
CA TYR A 19 -6.84 7.37 14.73
C TYR A 19 -6.31 5.98 15.10
N LYS A 20 -6.85 4.93 14.48
CA LYS A 20 -6.34 3.55 14.68
C LYS A 20 -5.04 3.26 13.90
N THR A 21 -4.64 4.14 12.98
CA THR A 21 -3.42 4.05 12.16
C THR A 21 -3.05 5.46 11.70
N THR A 22 -1.77 5.83 11.70
CA THR A 22 -1.33 7.18 11.28
C THR A 22 -1.11 7.29 9.76
N PRO A 23 -1.22 8.49 9.16
CA PRO A 23 -0.81 8.72 7.77
C PRO A 23 0.64 8.28 7.51
N GLU A 24 1.53 8.47 8.48
CA GLU A 24 2.93 8.04 8.43
C GLU A 24 3.06 6.52 8.36
N ASP A 25 2.29 5.77 9.17
CA ASP A 25 2.24 4.31 9.12
C ASP A 25 1.74 3.81 7.76
N LEU A 26 0.74 4.48 7.17
CA LEU A 26 0.22 4.12 5.84
C LEU A 26 1.27 4.34 4.76
N LYS A 27 2.00 5.47 4.80
CA LYS A 27 3.10 5.77 3.87
C LYS A 27 4.27 4.80 4.02
N ALA A 28 4.62 4.43 5.25
CA ALA A 28 5.64 3.42 5.50
C ALA A 28 5.24 2.06 4.91
N LYS A 29 4.00 1.62 5.13
CA LYS A 29 3.49 0.37 4.54
C LYS A 29 3.43 0.41 3.02
N ALA A 30 3.08 1.55 2.42
CA ALA A 30 3.11 1.70 0.96
C ALA A 30 4.53 1.54 0.40
N LEU A 31 5.55 2.06 1.10
CA LEU A 31 6.96 1.86 0.75
C LEU A 31 7.39 0.40 0.91
N ASP A 32 7.00 -0.26 2.00
CA ASP A 32 7.30 -1.67 2.24
C ASP A 32 6.72 -2.56 1.12
N ILE A 33 5.49 -2.28 0.68
CA ILE A 33 4.84 -3.01 -0.41
C ILE A 33 5.59 -2.79 -1.74
N ARG A 34 6.03 -1.57 -2.05
CA ARG A 34 6.85 -1.30 -3.24
C ARG A 34 8.19 -2.05 -3.20
N THR A 35 8.79 -2.12 -2.03
CA THR A 35 10.05 -2.87 -1.83
C THR A 35 9.80 -4.37 -2.03
N THR A 36 8.68 -4.88 -1.52
CA THR A 36 8.26 -6.27 -1.70
C THR A 36 7.96 -6.57 -3.18
N GLU A 37 7.32 -5.65 -3.90
CA GLU A 37 7.06 -5.77 -5.33
C GLU A 37 8.35 -5.91 -6.14
N GLN A 38 9.40 -5.14 -5.83
CA GLN A 38 10.71 -5.27 -6.47
C GLN A 38 11.35 -6.64 -6.21
N ILE A 39 11.22 -7.18 -4.98
CA ILE A 39 11.72 -8.51 -4.64
C ILE A 39 10.96 -9.58 -5.44
N VAL A 40 9.63 -9.48 -5.47
CA VAL A 40 8.76 -10.40 -6.23
C VAL A 40 9.11 -10.37 -7.72
N GLN A 41 9.37 -9.19 -8.30
CA GLN A 41 9.80 -9.09 -9.69
C GLN A 41 11.09 -9.87 -9.96
N VAL A 42 12.10 -9.73 -9.09
CA VAL A 42 13.37 -10.47 -9.21
C VAL A 42 13.15 -11.98 -9.11
N GLU A 43 12.31 -12.43 -8.18
CA GLU A 43 11.99 -13.85 -8.02
C GLU A 43 11.23 -14.43 -9.23
N LEU A 44 10.27 -13.67 -9.78
CA LEU A 44 9.54 -14.05 -10.99
C LEU A 44 10.48 -14.16 -12.20
N ASP A 45 11.41 -13.22 -12.36
CA ASP A 45 12.39 -13.26 -13.46
C ASP A 45 13.36 -14.43 -13.33
N ALA A 46 13.80 -14.74 -12.11
CA ALA A 46 14.65 -15.89 -11.83
C ALA A 46 13.93 -17.21 -12.15
N LEU A 47 12.67 -17.36 -11.73
CA LEU A 47 11.87 -18.55 -12.01
C LEU A 47 11.57 -18.67 -13.51
N LYS A 48 11.22 -17.57 -14.18
CA LYS A 48 11.04 -17.54 -15.64
C LYS A 48 12.30 -18.03 -16.36
N SER A 49 13.47 -17.51 -15.97
CA SER A 49 14.75 -17.88 -16.57
C SER A 49 15.08 -19.36 -16.38
N TYR A 50 14.83 -19.89 -15.18
CA TYR A 50 15.02 -21.30 -14.88
C TYR A 50 14.12 -22.19 -15.75
N VAL A 51 12.85 -21.84 -15.88
CA VAL A 51 11.86 -22.59 -16.67
C VAL A 51 12.19 -22.53 -18.17
N VAL A 52 12.57 -21.37 -18.70
CA VAL A 52 13.00 -21.21 -20.10
C VAL A 52 14.25 -22.03 -20.41
N ALA A 53 15.21 -22.12 -19.48
CA ALA A 53 16.38 -22.97 -19.69
C ALA A 53 16.03 -24.47 -19.86
N MET A 54 14.88 -24.91 -19.34
CA MET A 54 14.40 -26.27 -19.51
C MET A 54 13.70 -26.51 -20.87
N GLU A 55 13.36 -25.46 -21.61
CA GLU A 55 12.70 -25.53 -22.94
C GLU A 55 13.47 -26.42 -23.91
N ALA A 56 14.81 -26.38 -23.88
CA ALA A 56 15.67 -27.20 -24.75
C ALA A 56 15.40 -28.71 -24.64
N ASN A 57 14.77 -29.16 -23.54
CA ASN A 57 14.43 -30.56 -23.29
C ASN A 57 13.00 -30.93 -23.76
N TRP A 58 12.16 -29.97 -24.15
CA TRP A 58 10.75 -30.18 -24.49
C TRP A 58 10.51 -30.02 -26.00
N GLN A 59 10.80 -31.08 -26.77
CA GLN A 59 10.57 -31.11 -28.22
C GLN A 59 9.17 -31.64 -28.57
N GLY A 60 8.61 -31.19 -29.71
CA GLY A 60 7.33 -31.69 -30.24
C GLY A 60 6.10 -31.02 -29.61
N VAL A 61 5.03 -31.79 -29.37
CA VAL A 61 3.74 -31.28 -28.82
C VAL A 61 3.94 -30.54 -27.49
N ALA A 62 4.93 -30.95 -26.69
CA ALA A 62 5.29 -30.30 -25.43
C ALA A 62 5.76 -28.84 -25.60
N SER A 63 6.33 -28.48 -26.75
CA SER A 63 6.78 -27.11 -27.05
C SER A 63 5.61 -26.14 -27.19
N ASN A 64 4.50 -26.57 -27.81
CA ASN A 64 3.31 -25.73 -27.95
C ASN A 64 2.63 -25.48 -26.59
N THR A 65 2.45 -26.53 -25.78
CA THR A 65 1.92 -26.39 -24.42
C THR A 65 2.83 -25.52 -23.56
N PHE A 66 4.15 -25.63 -23.73
CA PHE A 66 5.09 -24.77 -23.03
C PHE A 66 4.90 -23.29 -23.36
N GLN A 67 4.82 -22.94 -24.64
CA GLN A 67 4.61 -21.55 -25.06
C GLN A 67 3.31 -20.96 -24.51
N GLU A 68 2.25 -21.78 -24.43
CA GLU A 68 0.98 -21.38 -23.81
C GLU A 68 1.14 -21.10 -22.31
N LEU A 69 1.79 -22.00 -21.57
CA LEU A 69 2.08 -21.79 -20.15
C LEU A 69 2.98 -20.56 -19.91
N MET A 70 3.96 -20.30 -20.77
CA MET A 70 4.82 -19.12 -20.65
C MET A 70 4.06 -17.81 -20.92
N ARG A 71 3.04 -17.84 -21.80
CA ARG A 71 2.15 -16.70 -22.00
C ARG A 71 1.25 -16.46 -20.79
N GLU A 72 0.70 -17.52 -20.19
CA GLU A 72 -0.09 -17.43 -18.96
C GLU A 72 0.76 -16.94 -17.78
N TRP A 73 2.00 -17.43 -17.68
CA TRP A 73 2.98 -16.96 -16.70
C TRP A 73 3.15 -15.43 -16.77
N ASP A 74 3.41 -14.88 -17.95
CA ASP A 74 3.60 -13.44 -18.14
C ASP A 74 2.35 -12.63 -17.72
N VAL A 75 1.16 -13.16 -18.01
CA VAL A 75 -0.11 -12.56 -17.60
C VAL A 75 -0.24 -12.54 -16.07
N TYR A 76 0.01 -13.66 -15.39
CA TYR A 76 -0.15 -13.74 -13.93
C TYR A 76 0.94 -12.96 -13.18
N ALA A 77 2.18 -12.96 -13.67
CA ALA A 77 3.27 -12.15 -13.15
C ALA A 77 2.90 -10.65 -13.16
N ALA A 78 2.41 -10.17 -14.30
CA ALA A 78 1.96 -8.77 -14.44
C ALA A 78 0.75 -8.46 -13.53
N GLN A 79 -0.20 -9.39 -13.40
CA GLN A 79 -1.35 -9.21 -12.49
C GLN A 79 -0.91 -9.05 -11.02
N LEU A 80 0.05 -9.85 -10.57
CA LEU A 80 0.58 -9.77 -9.20
C LEU A 80 1.25 -8.41 -8.94
N GLN A 81 2.10 -7.96 -9.86
CA GLN A 81 2.79 -6.66 -9.76
C GLN A 81 1.77 -5.51 -9.72
N ASN A 82 0.80 -5.52 -10.64
CA ASN A 82 -0.26 -4.50 -10.69
C ASN A 82 -1.08 -4.48 -9.39
N ALA A 83 -1.38 -5.64 -8.80
CA ALA A 83 -2.11 -5.70 -7.55
C ALA A 83 -1.30 -5.08 -6.39
N LEU A 84 0.00 -5.39 -6.28
CA LEU A 84 0.88 -4.81 -5.25
C LEU A 84 0.98 -3.28 -5.39
N LEU A 85 1.19 -2.79 -6.61
CA LEU A 85 1.25 -1.35 -6.88
C LEU A 85 -0.09 -0.65 -6.60
N ALA A 86 -1.22 -1.28 -6.95
CA ALA A 86 -2.55 -0.76 -6.65
C ALA A 86 -2.79 -0.66 -5.14
N ILE A 87 -2.36 -1.66 -4.36
CA ILE A 87 -2.46 -1.62 -2.89
C ILE A 87 -1.59 -0.48 -2.34
N ALA A 88 -0.34 -0.35 -2.79
CA ALA A 88 0.54 0.73 -2.36
C ALA A 88 -0.06 2.11 -2.68
N GLY A 89 -0.62 2.30 -3.88
CA GLY A 89 -1.30 3.53 -4.28
C GLY A 89 -2.55 3.82 -3.45
N GLY A 90 -3.33 2.79 -3.09
CA GLY A 90 -4.49 2.92 -2.21
C GLY A 90 -4.11 3.38 -0.79
N LEU A 91 -2.98 2.91 -0.27
CA LEU A 91 -2.46 3.35 1.03
C LEU A 91 -2.00 4.80 1.00
N ASP A 92 -1.29 5.22 -0.05
CA ASP A 92 -0.88 6.63 -0.20
C ASP A 92 -2.09 7.56 -0.34
N SER A 93 -3.06 7.19 -1.17
CA SER A 93 -4.31 7.96 -1.30
C SER A 93 -5.05 8.06 0.03
N SER A 94 -5.08 6.97 0.81
CA SER A 94 -5.66 6.99 2.15
C SER A 94 -4.93 7.96 3.06
N ALA A 95 -3.60 7.93 3.09
CA ALA A 95 -2.78 8.83 3.90
C ALA A 95 -3.01 10.31 3.55
N ASP A 96 -3.07 10.65 2.26
CA ASP A 96 -3.29 12.02 1.81
C ASP A 96 -4.72 12.49 2.11
N ASN A 97 -5.72 11.61 2.02
CA ASN A 97 -7.10 11.92 2.43
C ASN A 97 -7.20 12.23 3.94
N TYR A 98 -6.43 11.53 4.78
CA TYR A 98 -6.35 11.84 6.21
C TYR A 98 -5.77 13.24 6.45
N LEU A 99 -4.63 13.56 5.82
CA LEU A 99 -3.99 14.87 5.97
C LEU A 99 -4.89 16.01 5.46
N GLY A 100 -5.60 15.81 4.35
CA GLY A 100 -6.54 16.78 3.81
C GLY A 100 -7.74 17.01 4.73
N SER A 101 -8.28 15.94 5.33
CA SER A 101 -9.38 16.03 6.30
C SER A 101 -8.95 16.79 7.57
N GLU A 102 -7.75 16.54 8.08
CA GLU A 102 -7.20 17.26 9.23
C GLU A 102 -7.02 18.76 8.92
N HIS A 103 -6.46 19.10 7.76
CA HIS A 103 -6.32 20.50 7.36
C HIS A 103 -7.67 21.23 7.30
N SER A 104 -8.70 20.57 6.76
CA SER A 104 -10.05 21.13 6.71
C SER A 104 -10.65 21.30 8.10
N ASN A 105 -10.48 20.32 8.99
CA ASN A 105 -10.94 20.40 10.37
C ASN A 105 -10.28 21.55 11.14
N LEU A 106 -8.95 21.71 11.03
CA LEU A 106 -8.22 22.81 11.65
C LEU A 106 -8.68 24.18 11.11
N ALA A 107 -8.91 24.29 9.81
CA ALA A 107 -9.46 25.51 9.21
C ALA A 107 -10.86 25.83 9.76
N ASN A 108 -11.72 24.82 9.92
CA ASN A 108 -13.05 24.99 10.51
C ASN A 108 -12.96 25.42 11.98
N LEU A 109 -12.09 24.79 12.78
CA LEU A 109 -11.88 25.15 14.19
C LEU A 109 -11.39 26.59 14.36
N ASN A 110 -10.49 27.07 13.50
CA ASN A 110 -10.04 28.47 13.51
C ASN A 110 -11.20 29.45 13.24
N ASN A 111 -12.19 29.03 12.46
CA ASN A 111 -13.38 29.82 12.14
C ASN A 111 -14.51 29.69 13.18
N VAL A 112 -14.38 28.83 14.19
CA VAL A 112 -15.36 28.72 15.29
C VAL A 112 -15.13 29.87 16.27
N SER A 113 -15.90 30.95 16.11
CA SER A 113 -16.07 31.99 17.12
C SER A 113 -17.01 31.48 18.22
N LEU A 114 -16.49 31.22 19.41
CA LEU A 114 -17.32 30.83 20.54
C LEU A 114 -18.14 32.04 21.01
N PRO A 115 -19.48 31.94 21.12
CA PRO A 115 -20.30 33.00 21.68
C PRO A 115 -19.87 33.30 23.12
N LYS A 116 -19.87 34.59 23.51
CA LYS A 116 -19.48 35.01 24.88
C LYS A 116 -20.30 34.22 25.91
N ALA A 117 -19.60 33.58 26.86
CA ALA A 117 -20.23 32.87 27.96
C ALA A 117 -21.12 33.86 28.75
N ASN A 118 -22.43 33.63 28.74
CA ASN A 118 -23.35 34.40 29.57
C ASN A 118 -23.24 33.88 31.01
N LEU A 119 -22.29 34.43 31.77
CA LEU A 119 -22.19 34.24 33.21
C LEU A 119 -23.16 35.24 33.85
N SER A 120 -24.42 34.82 34.00
CA SER A 120 -25.44 35.50 34.82
C SER A 120 -25.35 35.08 36.27
#